data_AF-A0A936VYF3-F1
#
_entry.id   AF-A0A936VYF3-F1
#
_cell.length_a   1.000
_cell.length_b   1.000
_cell.length_c   1.000
_cell.angle_alpha   90.00
_cell.angle_beta   90.00
_cell.angle_gamma   90.00
#
_symmetry.space_group_name_H-M   'P 1'
#
loop_
_entity.id
_entity.type
_entity.pdbx_description
1 polymer ?
#
loop_
_entity_poly.entity_id
_entity_poly.type
_entity_poly.pdbx_seq_one_letter_code
_entity_poly.pdbx_strand_id
1 'polypeptide(L)'
;MSRPFSAVPNQLNNFFRLGFTKQNNISFSGNSDKFSYYASYGNTNQTGILDNTDYNRNSFNVSSTAKLTKRFKTDFSINYSIVKINGAQEGSRGFDGQNAHAAAVQTPGNIPFSELRDYKSKFHNLDGYYGSYTGNPYFTLYEYVNEGKINNLLGSMNLSYNLFEGLDLVAKFGTNYITRDIKTVTPQFAHTEQTAWTNNLELITGRTTRPNSVGELLQSNANSTNLNFTGQANYTRKLTSRIKLASSLGYDIFDRRTNRIEGFTQGGFVVPGWYHLNNGLEGSRSAQASTRYRINGVFEISI
;
A
#
# COMPACT_ATOMS: atom_id res chain seq x y z
N MET A 1 35.18 -15.66 22.31
CA MET A 1 34.87 -14.23 22.56
C MET A 1 34.24 -14.13 23.93
N SER A 2 34.71 -13.22 24.79
CA SER A 2 34.07 -12.87 26.06
C SER A 2 33.47 -11.48 25.93
N ARG A 3 32.18 -11.31 26.20
CA ARG A 3 31.52 -10.00 26.26
C ARG A 3 31.30 -9.60 27.72
N PRO A 4 31.64 -8.36 28.12
CA PRO A 4 31.24 -7.87 29.44
C PRO A 4 29.71 -7.85 29.55
N PHE A 5 29.19 -8.18 30.74
CA PHE A 5 27.77 -8.03 31.02
C PHE A 5 27.48 -6.54 31.29
N SER A 6 27.29 -5.78 30.22
CA SER A 6 27.03 -4.34 30.25
C SER A 6 25.96 -3.96 29.24
N ALA A 7 25.20 -2.91 29.53
CA ALA A 7 24.26 -2.34 28.56
C ALA A 7 25.01 -1.81 27.32
N VAL A 8 24.40 -1.94 26.15
CA VAL A 8 24.84 -1.32 24.91
C VAL A 8 24.07 0.01 24.78
N PRO A 9 24.74 1.16 24.89
CA PRO A 9 24.05 2.45 24.75
C PRO A 9 23.38 2.60 23.39
N ASN A 10 22.18 3.19 23.35
CA ASN A 10 21.40 3.41 22.12
C ASN A 10 21.13 2.14 21.29
N GLN A 11 21.14 0.97 21.92
CA GLN A 11 21.06 -0.32 21.22
C GLN A 11 19.85 -0.42 20.29
N LEU A 12 18.63 -0.14 20.78
CA LEU A 12 17.43 -0.15 19.92
C LEU A 12 17.50 0.86 18.77
N ASN A 13 18.14 2.02 18.95
CA ASN A 13 18.32 2.98 17.86
C ASN A 13 19.17 2.40 16.73
N ASN A 14 20.12 1.51 17.04
CA ASN A 14 20.98 0.85 16.05
C ASN A 14 20.26 -0.24 15.24
N PHE A 15 19.03 -0.63 15.61
CA PHE A 15 18.17 -1.46 14.78
C PHE A 15 17.67 -0.69 13.55
N PHE A 16 17.35 0.59 13.74
CA PHE A 16 16.93 1.46 12.65
C PHE A 16 18.14 1.98 11.87
N ARG A 17 17.94 2.24 10.58
CA ARG A 17 18.88 2.97 9.73
C ARG A 17 18.30 4.32 9.34
N LEU A 18 19.18 5.22 8.89
CA LEU A 18 18.74 6.48 8.29
C LEU A 18 18.02 6.19 6.96
N GLY A 19 16.73 6.53 6.90
CA GLY A 19 15.95 6.52 5.68
C GLY A 19 16.19 7.80 4.86
N PHE A 20 16.13 7.70 3.54
CA PHE A 20 16.31 8.82 2.63
C PHE A 20 15.16 8.88 1.65
N THR A 21 14.64 10.08 1.40
CA THR A 21 13.61 10.32 0.38
C THR A 21 14.14 11.34 -0.62
N LYS A 22 14.17 10.94 -1.90
CA LYS A 22 14.51 11.81 -3.04
C LYS A 22 13.25 12.07 -3.84
N GLN A 23 12.98 13.33 -4.13
CA GLN A 23 11.83 13.74 -4.93
C GLN A 23 12.31 14.62 -6.08
N ASN A 24 11.96 14.22 -7.31
CA ASN A 24 12.24 14.98 -8.52
C ASN A 24 10.90 15.27 -9.20
N ASN A 25 10.65 16.55 -9.50
CA ASN A 25 9.42 16.97 -10.15
C ASN A 25 9.76 17.91 -11.30
N ILE A 26 9.15 17.67 -12.46
CA ILE A 26 9.25 18.54 -13.63
C ILE A 26 7.83 18.84 -14.05
N SER A 27 7.53 20.11 -14.29
CA SER A 27 6.23 20.56 -14.77
C SER A 27 6.38 21.54 -15.91
N PHE A 28 5.36 21.55 -16.77
CA PHE A 28 5.22 22.46 -17.89
C PHE A 28 3.79 22.98 -17.88
N SER A 29 3.64 24.29 -17.99
CA SER A 29 2.33 24.93 -17.95
C SER A 29 2.31 26.18 -18.80
N GLY A 30 1.10 26.56 -19.22
CA GLY A 30 0.87 27.77 -19.97
C GLY A 30 -0.60 28.13 -19.97
N ASN A 31 -0.89 29.41 -20.16
CA ASN A 31 -2.24 29.93 -20.23
C ASN A 31 -2.38 31.05 -21.26
N SER A 32 -3.60 31.21 -21.74
CA SER A 32 -4.11 32.29 -22.58
C SER A 32 -5.56 32.57 -22.17
N ASP A 33 -6.20 33.57 -22.78
CA ASP A 33 -7.59 33.90 -22.48
C ASP A 33 -8.58 32.74 -22.72
N LYS A 34 -8.26 31.87 -23.69
CA LYS A 34 -9.13 30.78 -24.15
C LYS A 34 -8.68 29.39 -23.73
N PHE A 35 -7.40 29.21 -23.41
CA PHE A 35 -6.85 27.87 -23.15
C PHE A 35 -5.77 27.91 -22.09
N SER A 36 -5.79 26.96 -21.16
CA SER A 36 -4.69 26.68 -20.24
C SER A 36 -4.39 25.20 -20.19
N TYR A 37 -3.13 24.86 -19.97
CA TYR A 37 -2.69 23.49 -19.81
C TYR A 37 -1.63 23.38 -18.71
N TYR A 38 -1.55 22.19 -18.14
CA TYR A 38 -0.53 21.79 -17.18
C TYR A 38 -0.17 20.33 -17.44
N ALA A 39 1.11 20.03 -17.47
CA ALA A 39 1.64 18.68 -17.48
C ALA A 39 2.73 18.57 -16.43
N SER A 40 2.83 17.44 -15.75
CA SER A 40 3.93 17.20 -14.81
C SER A 40 4.28 15.73 -14.72
N TYR A 41 5.55 15.48 -14.45
CA TYR A 41 6.07 14.20 -14.01
C TYR A 41 6.72 14.38 -12.64
N GLY A 42 6.40 13.47 -11.72
CA GLY A 42 6.99 13.39 -10.40
C GLY A 42 7.52 12.00 -10.12
N ASN A 43 8.73 11.92 -9.58
CA ASN A 43 9.36 10.70 -9.10
C ASN A 43 9.70 10.85 -7.61
N THR A 44 9.24 9.91 -6.79
CA THR A 44 9.64 9.75 -5.39
C THR A 44 10.34 8.42 -5.24
N ASN A 45 11.55 8.44 -4.69
CA ASN A 45 12.30 7.26 -4.31
C ASN A 45 12.68 7.37 -2.82
N GLN A 46 12.23 6.41 -2.02
CA GLN A 46 12.45 6.38 -0.59
C GLN A 46 13.08 5.05 -0.18
N THR A 47 14.11 5.12 0.65
CA THR A 47 14.58 3.98 1.47
C THR A 47 14.05 4.13 2.88
N GLY A 48 13.44 3.08 3.44
CA GLY A 48 12.86 3.12 4.77
C GLY A 48 13.89 3.09 5.91
N ILE A 49 13.40 3.32 7.13
CA ILE A 49 14.21 3.26 8.36
C ILE A 49 14.46 1.82 8.83
N LEU A 50 13.70 0.87 8.32
CA LEU A 50 13.97 -0.56 8.48
C LEU A 50 14.80 -1.05 7.30
N ASP A 51 15.65 -2.03 7.54
CA ASP A 51 16.36 -2.73 6.49
C ASP A 51 15.37 -3.41 5.54
N ASN A 52 15.77 -3.54 4.27
CA ASN A 52 14.96 -4.16 3.23
C ASN A 52 13.55 -3.57 3.06
N THR A 53 13.38 -2.27 3.32
CA THR A 53 12.14 -1.54 3.03
C THR A 53 12.38 -0.36 2.11
N ASP A 54 11.51 -0.20 1.12
CA ASP A 54 11.59 0.87 0.13
C ASP A 54 10.23 1.21 -0.49
N TYR A 55 10.17 2.41 -1.07
CA TYR A 55 8.99 2.92 -1.74
C TYR A 55 9.40 3.74 -2.97
N ASN A 56 8.82 3.41 -4.12
CA ASN A 56 9.00 4.15 -5.35
C ASN A 56 7.65 4.56 -5.94
N ARG A 57 7.49 5.84 -6.27
CA ARG A 57 6.29 6.36 -6.94
C ARG A 57 6.69 7.17 -8.17
N ASN A 58 6.06 6.85 -9.28
CA ASN A 58 6.04 7.71 -10.46
C ASN A 58 4.63 8.24 -10.64
N SER A 59 4.50 9.53 -10.93
CA SER A 59 3.21 10.17 -11.18
C SER A 59 3.28 11.07 -12.40
N PHE A 60 2.25 11.01 -13.22
CA PHE A 60 2.05 11.82 -14.40
C PHE A 60 0.72 12.55 -14.24
N ASN A 61 0.73 13.86 -14.43
CA ASN A 61 -0.48 14.67 -14.42
C ASN A 61 -0.57 15.42 -15.72
N VAL A 62 -1.76 15.46 -16.32
CA VAL A 62 -2.10 16.33 -17.42
C VAL A 62 -3.45 16.94 -17.12
N SER A 63 -3.56 18.26 -17.19
CA SER A 63 -4.84 18.95 -17.11
C SER A 63 -4.91 20.08 -18.13
N SER A 64 -6.12 20.37 -18.58
CA SER A 64 -6.37 21.46 -19.50
C SER A 64 -7.75 22.06 -19.28
N THR A 65 -7.87 23.34 -19.61
CA THR A 65 -9.12 24.07 -19.64
C THR A 65 -9.21 24.77 -20.98
N ALA A 66 -10.34 24.63 -21.68
CA ALA A 66 -10.59 25.30 -22.95
C ALA A 66 -11.95 26.01 -22.93
N LYS A 67 -11.95 27.32 -23.19
CA LYS A 67 -13.14 28.10 -23.54
C LYS A 67 -13.33 28.03 -25.06
N LEU A 68 -14.07 27.02 -25.48
CA LEU A 68 -14.30 26.71 -26.90
C LEU A 68 -15.14 27.80 -27.58
N THR A 69 -16.12 28.35 -26.86
CA THR A 69 -16.89 29.53 -27.29
C THR A 69 -17.14 30.46 -26.10
N LYS A 70 -17.84 31.59 -26.31
CA LYS A 70 -18.31 32.45 -25.21
C LYS A 70 -19.28 31.71 -24.25
N ARG A 71 -19.91 30.63 -24.72
CA ARG A 71 -20.92 29.86 -23.97
C ARG A 71 -20.43 28.48 -23.55
N PHE A 72 -19.39 27.93 -24.18
CA PHE A 72 -18.97 26.56 -23.94
C PHE A 72 -17.52 26.48 -23.43
N LYS A 73 -17.37 25.81 -22.28
CA LYS A 73 -16.08 25.58 -21.61
C LYS A 73 -15.96 24.08 -21.31
N THR A 74 -14.74 23.55 -21.45
CA THR A 74 -14.38 22.21 -21.00
C THR A 74 -13.18 22.27 -20.06
N ASP A 75 -13.17 21.43 -19.04
CA ASP A 75 -12.04 21.16 -18.17
C ASP A 75 -11.75 19.66 -18.20
N PHE A 76 -10.49 19.28 -18.39
CA PHE A 76 -10.04 17.91 -18.49
C PHE A 76 -8.85 17.69 -17.56
N SER A 77 -8.80 16.54 -16.90
CA SER A 77 -7.68 16.16 -16.04
C SER A 77 -7.48 14.65 -16.04
N ILE A 78 -6.23 14.21 -16.16
CA ILE A 78 -5.78 12.84 -15.95
C ILE A 78 -4.59 12.87 -14.99
N ASN A 79 -4.68 12.06 -13.95
CA ASN A 79 -3.57 11.68 -13.10
C ASN A 79 -3.35 10.18 -13.23
N TYR A 80 -2.12 9.78 -13.54
CA TYR A 80 -1.69 8.38 -13.46
C TYR A 80 -0.56 8.28 -12.46
N SER A 81 -0.61 7.27 -11.59
CA SER A 81 0.51 6.94 -10.72
C SER A 81 0.74 5.45 -10.64
N ILE A 82 2.02 5.08 -10.56
CA ILE A 82 2.47 3.74 -10.28
C ILE A 82 3.33 3.77 -9.02
N VAL A 83 3.00 2.92 -8.07
CA VAL A 83 3.70 2.73 -6.82
C VAL A 83 4.27 1.32 -6.81
N LYS A 84 5.52 1.18 -6.41
CA LYS A 84 6.13 -0.08 -5.97
C LYS A 84 6.54 0.10 -4.52
N ILE A 85 6.18 -0.84 -3.68
CA ILE A 85 6.53 -0.86 -2.26
C ILE A 85 7.09 -2.22 -1.90
N ASN A 86 8.18 -2.21 -1.15
CA ASN A 86 8.67 -3.36 -0.42
C ASN A 86 8.55 -3.01 1.07
N GLY A 87 7.56 -3.59 1.73
CA GLY A 87 7.20 -3.30 3.12
C GLY A 87 7.80 -4.32 4.08
N ALA A 88 7.89 -3.94 5.36
CA ALA A 88 8.10 -4.92 6.42
C ALA A 88 6.79 -5.68 6.67
N GLN A 89 6.89 -6.95 7.02
CA GLN A 89 5.72 -7.70 7.48
C GLN A 89 5.22 -7.11 8.81
N GLU A 90 3.94 -6.76 8.85
CA GLU A 90 3.25 -6.33 10.07
C GLU A 90 2.38 -7.50 10.56
N GLY A 91 2.65 -7.99 11.76
CA GLY A 91 1.85 -9.05 12.41
C GLY A 91 0.80 -8.49 13.37
N SER A 92 -0.31 -9.21 13.56
CA SER A 92 -1.39 -8.83 14.51
C SER A 92 -1.12 -9.25 15.96
N ARG A 93 -0.10 -10.08 16.23
CA ARG A 93 0.28 -10.57 17.57
C ARG A 93 1.80 -10.52 17.76
N GLY A 94 2.25 -9.98 18.88
CA GLY A 94 3.68 -9.82 19.21
C GLY A 94 4.49 -11.11 19.40
N PHE A 95 3.84 -12.28 19.34
CA PHE A 95 4.41 -13.59 19.67
C PHE A 95 4.49 -14.57 18.50
N ASP A 96 3.99 -14.19 17.30
CA ASP A 96 3.99 -15.08 16.13
C ASP A 96 5.29 -14.97 15.30
N GLY A 97 6.27 -14.15 15.74
CA GLY A 97 7.60 -14.06 15.11
C GLY A 97 7.65 -13.35 13.76
N GLN A 98 6.52 -12.83 13.27
CA GLN A 98 6.41 -12.23 11.92
C GLN A 98 6.61 -10.70 11.90
N ASN A 99 6.94 -10.07 13.03
CA ASN A 99 7.09 -8.61 13.14
C ASN A 99 8.50 -8.26 13.62
N ALA A 100 9.33 -7.71 12.72
CA ALA A 100 10.72 -7.36 13.00
C ALA A 100 10.86 -6.28 14.09
N HIS A 101 9.94 -5.31 14.15
CA HIS A 101 9.96 -4.28 15.18
C HIS A 101 9.65 -4.86 16.56
N ALA A 102 8.64 -5.73 16.66
CA ALA A 102 8.31 -6.42 17.90
C ALA A 102 9.46 -7.31 18.39
N ALA A 103 10.18 -7.96 17.46
CA ALA A 103 11.37 -8.73 17.78
C ALA A 103 12.54 -7.86 18.26
N ALA A 104 12.73 -6.69 17.65
CA ALA A 104 13.75 -5.73 18.08
C ALA A 104 13.49 -5.20 19.49
N VAL A 105 12.25 -4.80 19.82
CA VAL A 105 11.90 -4.31 21.17
C VAL A 105 12.13 -5.37 22.27
N GLN A 106 12.01 -6.66 21.93
CA GLN A 106 12.25 -7.78 22.85
C GLN A 106 13.72 -8.19 22.97
N THR A 107 14.65 -7.48 22.30
CA THR A 107 16.08 -7.77 22.36
C THR A 107 16.68 -7.24 23.68
N PRO A 108 17.37 -8.06 24.50
CA PRO A 108 18.05 -7.63 25.71
C PRO A 108 19.01 -6.46 25.44
N GLY A 109 18.96 -5.43 26.27
CA GLY A 109 19.72 -4.19 26.08
C GLY A 109 21.25 -4.34 26.12
N ASN A 110 21.76 -5.53 26.47
CA ASN A 110 23.19 -5.85 26.40
C ASN A 110 23.61 -6.46 25.06
N ILE A 111 22.69 -6.82 24.15
CA ILE A 111 22.99 -7.45 22.86
C ILE A 111 22.94 -6.41 21.72
N PRO A 112 24.06 -6.10 21.04
CA PRO A 112 24.06 -5.10 19.98
C PRO A 112 23.42 -5.63 18.69
N PHE A 113 22.58 -4.82 18.02
CA PHE A 113 21.97 -5.21 16.75
C PHE A 113 22.96 -5.42 15.60
N SER A 114 24.18 -4.88 15.70
CA SER A 114 25.24 -5.12 14.72
C SER A 114 25.63 -6.60 14.62
N GLU A 115 25.57 -7.34 15.74
CA GLU A 115 25.81 -8.79 15.76
C GLU A 115 24.63 -9.55 15.15
N LEU A 116 23.40 -9.09 15.41
CA LEU A 116 22.17 -9.73 14.91
C LEU A 116 21.98 -9.58 13.39
N ARG A 117 22.64 -8.61 12.75
CA ARG A 117 22.58 -8.39 11.29
C ARG A 117 23.01 -9.63 10.51
N ASP A 118 24.00 -10.37 11.00
CA ASP A 118 24.37 -11.68 10.44
C ASP A 118 23.49 -12.78 11.04
N TYR A 119 22.21 -12.77 10.64
CA TYR A 119 21.21 -13.76 11.04
C TYR A 119 21.45 -15.16 10.45
N LYS A 120 22.51 -15.37 9.66
CA LYS A 120 22.91 -16.68 9.15
C LYS A 120 24.07 -17.29 9.94
N SER A 121 24.74 -16.48 10.78
CA SER A 121 25.78 -16.97 11.68
C SER A 121 25.24 -18.06 12.63
N LYS A 122 26.12 -18.98 13.03
CA LYS A 122 25.78 -20.05 13.99
C LYS A 122 25.28 -19.57 15.36
N PHE A 123 25.48 -18.28 15.67
CA PHE A 123 25.08 -17.66 16.94
C PHE A 123 23.80 -16.85 16.85
N HIS A 124 23.34 -16.50 15.64
CA HIS A 124 22.20 -15.61 15.45
C HIS A 124 21.20 -16.11 14.40
N ASN A 125 21.43 -17.30 13.84
CA ASN A 125 20.46 -18.05 13.06
C ASN A 125 19.31 -18.58 13.93
N LEU A 126 18.36 -19.26 13.29
CA LEU A 126 17.14 -19.78 13.93
C LEU A 126 17.42 -20.63 15.18
N ASP A 127 18.54 -21.33 15.22
CA ASP A 127 18.92 -22.20 16.35
C ASP A 127 19.77 -21.46 17.38
N GLY A 128 20.75 -20.69 16.92
CA GLY A 128 21.70 -19.97 17.77
C GLY A 128 21.13 -18.72 18.44
N TYR A 129 20.05 -18.15 17.91
CA TYR A 129 19.40 -16.99 18.52
C TYR A 129 18.86 -17.35 19.92
N TYR A 130 19.01 -16.43 20.87
CA TYR A 130 18.76 -16.68 22.30
C TYR A 130 17.27 -16.63 22.67
N GLY A 131 16.41 -16.01 21.85
CA GLY A 131 14.99 -15.80 22.16
C GLY A 131 14.14 -17.05 21.97
N SER A 132 13.28 -17.39 22.94
CA SER A 132 12.36 -18.54 22.83
C SER A 132 11.01 -18.21 22.19
N TYR A 133 10.58 -16.96 22.28
CA TYR A 133 9.29 -16.47 21.78
C TYR A 133 9.42 -15.38 20.70
N THR A 134 10.65 -15.14 20.27
CA THR A 134 10.99 -14.14 19.26
C THR A 134 12.20 -14.61 18.48
N GLY A 135 12.25 -14.27 17.19
CA GLY A 135 13.34 -14.60 16.29
C GLY A 135 14.29 -13.42 16.10
N ASN A 136 15.35 -13.65 15.33
CA ASN A 136 16.21 -12.57 14.89
C ASN A 136 15.42 -11.61 13.98
N PRO A 137 15.30 -10.30 14.31
CA PRO A 137 14.49 -9.37 13.53
C PRO A 137 14.97 -9.20 12.08
N TYR A 138 16.27 -9.42 11.81
CA TYR A 138 16.80 -9.35 10.46
C TYR A 138 16.40 -10.57 9.60
N PHE A 139 16.18 -11.74 10.21
CA PHE A 139 15.58 -12.87 9.48
C PHE A 139 14.19 -12.47 8.95
N THR A 140 13.37 -11.82 9.78
CA THR A 140 12.05 -11.35 9.36
C THR A 140 12.14 -10.31 8.23
N LEU A 141 13.06 -9.34 8.32
CA LEU A 141 13.20 -8.30 7.30
C LEU A 141 13.67 -8.83 5.94
N TYR A 142 14.48 -9.89 5.91
CA TYR A 142 15.12 -10.37 4.69
C TYR A 142 14.50 -11.64 4.08
N GLU A 143 13.84 -12.49 4.89
CA GLU A 143 13.29 -13.77 4.42
C GLU A 143 11.77 -13.73 4.21
N TYR A 144 11.07 -12.78 4.84
CA TYR A 144 9.67 -12.51 4.51
C TYR A 144 9.60 -11.52 3.35
N VAL A 145 8.64 -11.73 2.45
CA VAL A 145 8.36 -10.82 1.33
C VAL A 145 7.02 -10.16 1.57
N ASN A 146 6.95 -8.83 1.41
CA ASN A 146 5.70 -8.07 1.42
C ASN A 146 5.80 -6.97 0.37
N GLU A 147 5.53 -7.36 -0.88
CA GLU A 147 5.66 -6.49 -2.05
C GLU A 147 4.29 -6.05 -2.55
N GLY A 148 4.18 -4.78 -2.91
CA GLY A 148 2.99 -4.20 -3.52
C GLY A 148 3.31 -3.40 -4.77
N LYS A 149 2.53 -3.59 -5.83
CA LYS A 149 2.50 -2.74 -7.01
C LYS A 149 1.11 -2.19 -7.21
N ILE A 150 0.97 -0.87 -7.20
CA ILE A 150 -0.33 -0.19 -7.31
C ILE A 150 -0.29 0.73 -8.51
N ASN A 151 -1.22 0.54 -9.45
CA ASN A 151 -1.46 1.49 -10.52
C ASN A 151 -2.76 2.22 -10.22
N ASN A 152 -2.78 3.54 -10.38
CA ASN A 152 -3.95 4.36 -10.14
C ASN A 152 -4.10 5.37 -11.28
N LEU A 153 -5.18 5.27 -12.04
CA LEU A 153 -5.59 6.19 -13.08
C LEU A 153 -6.86 6.93 -12.64
N LEU A 154 -6.72 8.22 -12.36
CA LEU A 154 -7.81 9.13 -12.07
C LEU A 154 -8.03 10.05 -13.28
N GLY A 155 -9.24 10.05 -13.83
CA GLY A 155 -9.63 10.92 -14.94
C GLY A 155 -10.89 11.72 -14.60
N SER A 156 -10.96 12.95 -15.07
CA SER A 156 -12.15 13.78 -14.95
C SER A 156 -12.33 14.69 -16.15
N MET A 157 -13.58 14.90 -16.55
CA MET A 157 -13.96 15.84 -17.60
C MET A 157 -15.21 16.61 -17.16
N ASN A 158 -15.13 17.94 -17.19
CA ASN A 158 -16.25 18.82 -16.91
C ASN A 158 -16.60 19.60 -18.17
N LEU A 159 -17.87 19.56 -18.55
CA LEU A 159 -18.45 20.33 -19.63
C LEU A 159 -19.36 21.38 -19.02
N SER A 160 -19.20 22.64 -19.39
CA SER A 160 -20.04 23.75 -18.93
C SER A 160 -20.57 24.52 -20.13
N TYR A 161 -21.89 24.66 -20.21
CA TYR A 161 -22.58 25.34 -21.29
C TYR A 161 -23.56 26.39 -20.75
N ASN A 162 -23.30 27.65 -21.06
CA ASN A 162 -24.22 28.75 -20.82
C ASN A 162 -25.34 28.70 -21.86
N LEU A 163 -26.52 28.21 -21.47
CA LEU A 163 -27.65 28.04 -22.39
C LEU A 163 -28.24 29.41 -22.77
N PHE A 164 -28.50 30.24 -21.76
CA PHE A 164 -28.88 31.63 -21.88
C PHE A 164 -28.44 32.40 -20.61
N GLU A 165 -28.64 33.72 -20.60
CA GLU A 165 -28.23 34.57 -19.49
C GLU A 165 -28.83 34.06 -18.16
N GLY A 166 -27.94 33.74 -17.23
CA GLY A 166 -28.31 33.22 -15.92
C GLY A 166 -28.56 31.72 -15.85
N LEU A 167 -28.49 30.92 -16.93
CA LEU A 167 -28.62 29.45 -16.86
C LEU A 167 -27.41 28.73 -17.44
N ASP A 168 -26.68 28.01 -16.57
CA ASP A 168 -25.55 27.17 -16.94
C ASP A 168 -25.87 25.69 -16.75
N LEU A 169 -25.65 24.89 -17.79
CA LEU A 169 -25.70 23.44 -17.75
C LEU A 169 -24.28 22.91 -17.55
N VAL A 170 -24.09 22.01 -16.58
CA VAL A 170 -22.79 21.39 -16.30
C VAL A 170 -22.94 19.88 -16.28
N ALA A 171 -22.06 19.19 -17.01
CA ALA A 171 -21.91 17.74 -16.97
C ALA A 171 -20.49 17.39 -16.52
N LYS A 172 -20.36 16.54 -15.49
CA LYS A 172 -19.09 16.10 -14.92
C LYS A 172 -18.99 14.59 -15.07
N PHE A 173 -17.88 14.12 -15.61
CA PHE A 173 -17.54 12.72 -15.74
C PHE A 173 -16.28 12.46 -14.93
N GLY A 174 -16.27 11.40 -14.14
CA GLY A 174 -15.12 10.99 -13.35
C GLY A 174 -14.89 9.49 -13.48
N THR A 175 -13.63 9.09 -13.54
CA THR A 175 -13.22 7.69 -13.46
C THR A 175 -12.02 7.55 -12.54
N ASN A 176 -12.00 6.49 -11.74
CA ASN A 176 -10.84 6.11 -10.95
C ASN A 176 -10.63 4.60 -11.07
N TYR A 177 -9.60 4.20 -11.81
CA TYR A 177 -9.23 2.82 -12.04
C TYR A 177 -7.94 2.48 -11.30
N ILE A 178 -8.04 1.56 -10.35
CA ILE A 178 -6.93 1.15 -9.50
C ILE A 178 -6.68 -0.34 -9.69
N THR A 179 -5.43 -0.72 -9.98
CA THR A 179 -4.99 -2.11 -9.87
C THR A 179 -3.98 -2.26 -8.73
N ARG A 180 -4.05 -3.36 -8.01
CA ARG A 180 -3.15 -3.71 -6.91
C ARG A 180 -2.69 -5.14 -7.11
N ASP A 181 -1.39 -5.31 -7.22
CA ASP A 181 -0.74 -6.61 -7.21
C ASP A 181 0.04 -6.69 -5.89
N ILE A 182 -0.34 -7.63 -5.04
CA ILE A 182 0.29 -7.85 -3.73
C ILE A 182 0.89 -9.25 -3.74
N LYS A 183 2.13 -9.36 -3.29
CA LYS A 183 2.83 -10.63 -3.09
C LYS A 183 3.34 -10.67 -1.66
N THR A 184 2.87 -11.65 -0.89
CA THR A 184 3.39 -11.92 0.45
C THR A 184 3.97 -13.32 0.51
N VAL A 185 5.12 -13.46 1.16
CA VAL A 185 5.77 -14.75 1.38
C VAL A 185 6.11 -14.90 2.85
N THR A 186 5.64 -16.00 3.42
CA THR A 186 6.16 -16.56 4.66
C THR A 186 7.23 -17.60 4.27
N PRO A 187 8.48 -17.46 4.70
CA PRO A 187 9.53 -18.41 4.35
C PRO A 187 9.28 -19.78 4.99
N GLN A 188 9.84 -20.83 4.39
CA GLN A 188 9.92 -22.15 5.01
C GLN A 188 11.12 -22.18 5.95
N PHE A 189 10.89 -22.58 7.20
CA PHE A 189 11.95 -22.77 8.18
C PHE A 189 11.52 -23.70 9.31
N ALA A 190 12.49 -24.38 9.90
CA ALA A 190 12.29 -25.18 11.09
C ALA A 190 13.44 -24.95 12.06
N HIS A 191 13.12 -24.87 13.35
CA HIS A 191 14.09 -24.91 14.42
C HIS A 191 14.52 -26.35 14.68
N THR A 192 15.78 -26.54 15.04
CA THR A 192 16.28 -27.80 15.60
C THR A 192 15.51 -28.15 16.88
N GLU A 193 15.29 -29.43 17.11
CA GLU A 193 14.71 -29.89 18.37
C GLU A 193 15.63 -29.50 19.53
N GLN A 194 15.13 -28.65 20.42
CA GLN A 194 15.87 -28.23 21.61
C GLN A 194 15.38 -28.99 22.83
N THR A 195 16.32 -29.57 23.57
CA THR A 195 16.04 -30.21 24.86
C THR A 195 15.87 -29.12 25.92
N ALA A 196 14.68 -29.03 26.51
CA ALA A 196 14.44 -28.12 27.64
C ALA A 196 14.73 -28.84 28.96
N TRP A 197 15.55 -28.24 29.81
CA TRP A 197 15.83 -28.76 31.15
C TRP A 197 14.61 -28.54 32.07
N THR A 198 13.98 -29.63 32.50
CA THR A 198 13.01 -29.61 33.61
C THR A 198 13.71 -29.91 34.92
N ASN A 199 13.05 -29.58 36.05
CA ASN A 199 13.53 -29.89 37.39
C ASN A 199 13.85 -31.39 37.63
N ASN A 200 13.43 -32.28 36.73
CA ASN A 200 13.63 -33.73 36.81
C ASN A 200 14.49 -34.32 35.67
N LEU A 201 15.24 -33.51 34.91
CA LEU A 201 16.07 -33.98 33.77
C LEU A 201 15.25 -34.66 32.64
N GLU A 202 13.93 -34.49 32.60
CA GLU A 202 13.08 -35.06 31.56
C GLU A 202 13.11 -34.19 30.29
N LEU A 203 13.20 -34.85 29.13
CA LEU A 203 13.09 -34.23 27.82
C LEU A 203 11.66 -33.73 27.60
N ILE A 204 11.45 -32.40 27.53
CA ILE A 204 10.16 -31.87 27.08
C ILE A 204 10.03 -32.10 25.57
N THR A 205 9.28 -33.12 25.18
CA THR A 205 8.71 -33.25 23.83
C THR A 205 7.27 -32.75 23.87
N GLY A 206 7.03 -31.46 23.62
CA GLY A 206 5.67 -31.04 23.23
C GLY A 206 5.07 -29.73 23.77
N ARG A 207 5.79 -28.86 24.51
CA ARG A 207 5.20 -27.57 24.95
C ARG A 207 6.12 -26.34 24.93
N THR A 208 7.14 -26.34 24.07
CA THR A 208 8.21 -25.31 24.00
C THR A 208 8.71 -25.03 22.58
N THR A 209 7.92 -25.29 21.53
CA THR A 209 8.41 -25.21 20.16
C THR A 209 8.39 -23.76 19.68
N ARG A 210 9.57 -23.19 19.44
CA ARG A 210 9.71 -22.03 18.55
C ARG A 210 8.89 -22.30 17.27
N PRO A 211 8.17 -21.29 16.73
CA PRO A 211 7.28 -21.51 15.60
C PRO A 211 8.08 -22.03 14.41
N ASN A 212 7.62 -23.10 13.76
CA ASN A 212 8.12 -23.54 12.46
C ASN A 212 7.16 -23.07 11.37
N SER A 213 7.67 -22.92 10.16
CA SER A 213 6.87 -22.59 8.99
C SER A 213 7.17 -23.56 7.86
N VAL A 214 6.12 -24.13 7.27
CA VAL A 214 6.24 -24.91 6.03
C VAL A 214 6.41 -24.02 4.79
N GLY A 215 6.26 -22.70 4.96
CA GLY A 215 6.30 -21.72 3.89
C GLY A 215 4.94 -21.49 3.23
N GLU A 216 4.68 -20.26 2.84
CA GLU A 216 3.44 -19.90 2.14
C GLU A 216 3.70 -18.69 1.22
N LEU A 217 3.22 -18.77 -0.01
CA LEU A 217 3.09 -17.66 -0.93
C LEU A 217 1.62 -17.32 -1.08
N LEU A 218 1.28 -16.04 -0.91
CA LEU A 218 0.01 -15.45 -1.32
C LEU A 218 0.29 -14.41 -2.40
N GLN A 219 -0.42 -14.53 -3.52
CA GLN A 219 -0.43 -13.52 -4.57
C GLN A 219 -1.86 -13.03 -4.80
N SER A 220 -2.08 -11.73 -4.69
CA SER A 220 -3.39 -11.08 -4.82
C SER A 220 -3.35 -10.08 -5.97
N ASN A 221 -4.28 -10.21 -6.91
CA ASN A 221 -4.53 -9.20 -7.94
C ASN A 221 -5.93 -8.64 -7.71
N ALA A 222 -6.01 -7.34 -7.42
CA ALA A 222 -7.25 -6.63 -7.22
C ALA A 222 -7.38 -5.48 -8.22
N ASN A 223 -8.58 -5.28 -8.76
CA ASN A 223 -8.93 -4.08 -9.50
C ASN A 223 -10.14 -3.40 -8.87
N SER A 224 -10.16 -2.07 -8.92
CA SER A 224 -11.29 -1.25 -8.53
C SER A 224 -11.54 -0.19 -9.59
N THR A 225 -12.77 -0.15 -10.10
CA THR A 225 -13.22 0.88 -11.02
C THR A 225 -14.30 1.69 -10.33
N ASN A 226 -14.11 3.00 -10.26
CA ASN A 226 -15.12 3.95 -9.82
C ASN A 226 -15.49 4.82 -11.00
N LEU A 227 -16.77 4.96 -11.27
CA LEU A 227 -17.31 5.86 -12.28
C LEU A 227 -18.24 6.84 -11.57
N ASN A 228 -18.09 8.12 -11.89
CA ASN A 228 -18.98 9.18 -11.42
C ASN A 228 -19.54 9.96 -12.59
N PHE A 229 -20.81 10.29 -12.52
CA PHE A 229 -21.46 11.23 -13.42
C PHE A 229 -22.31 12.20 -12.62
N THR A 230 -22.16 13.49 -12.90
CA THR A 230 -23.02 14.54 -12.35
C THR A 230 -23.57 15.39 -13.50
N GLY A 231 -24.87 15.50 -13.63
CA GLY A 231 -25.54 16.52 -14.45
C GLY A 231 -26.17 17.56 -13.55
N GLN A 232 -25.97 18.85 -13.81
CA GLN A 232 -26.57 19.94 -13.03
C GLN A 232 -26.94 21.13 -13.90
N ALA A 233 -28.03 21.80 -13.54
CA ALA A 233 -28.46 23.07 -14.10
C ALA A 233 -28.40 24.13 -13.00
N ASN A 234 -27.62 25.18 -13.22
CA ASN A 234 -27.43 26.28 -12.28
C ASN A 234 -28.11 27.54 -12.84
N TYR A 235 -29.11 28.05 -12.14
CA TYR A 235 -29.78 29.30 -12.46
C TYR A 235 -29.33 30.42 -11.52
N THR A 236 -29.06 31.61 -12.07
CA THR A 236 -28.68 32.80 -11.34
C THR A 236 -29.36 34.02 -11.95
N ARG A 237 -30.11 34.77 -11.15
CA ARG A 237 -30.78 36.01 -11.59
C ARG A 237 -30.69 37.10 -10.51
N LYS A 238 -30.38 38.32 -10.93
CA LYS A 238 -30.56 39.50 -10.07
C LYS A 238 -32.05 39.89 -10.10
N LEU A 239 -32.71 39.88 -8.94
CA LEU A 239 -34.12 40.25 -8.81
C LEU A 239 -34.26 41.75 -8.54
N THR A 240 -33.36 42.31 -7.72
CA THR A 240 -33.24 43.74 -7.45
C THR A 240 -31.76 44.14 -7.36
N SER A 241 -31.46 45.41 -7.10
CA SER A 241 -30.08 45.86 -6.85
C SER A 241 -29.45 45.26 -5.57
N ARG A 242 -30.27 44.66 -4.68
CA ARG A 242 -29.84 44.09 -3.40
C ARG A 242 -30.10 42.58 -3.28
N ILE A 243 -30.92 42.00 -4.17
CA ILE A 243 -31.37 40.60 -4.08
C ILE A 243 -30.94 39.85 -5.33
N LYS A 244 -30.24 38.73 -5.12
CA LYS A 244 -29.82 37.77 -6.14
C LYS A 244 -30.41 36.41 -5.78
N LEU A 245 -31.03 35.75 -6.75
CA LEU A 245 -31.44 34.36 -6.68
C LEU A 245 -30.35 33.50 -7.32
N ALA A 246 -29.89 32.47 -6.62
CA ALA A 246 -29.07 31.39 -7.17
C ALA A 246 -29.70 30.04 -6.81
N SER A 247 -30.04 29.22 -7.80
CA SER A 247 -30.60 27.89 -7.59
C SER A 247 -29.88 26.88 -8.48
N SER A 248 -29.70 25.66 -7.98
CA SER A 248 -29.07 24.56 -8.69
C SER A 248 -29.89 23.30 -8.49
N LEU A 249 -30.21 22.62 -9.58
CA LEU A 249 -30.80 21.29 -9.58
C LEU A 249 -29.83 20.33 -10.25
N GLY A 250 -29.57 19.17 -9.64
CA GLY A 250 -28.66 18.20 -10.20
C GLY A 250 -29.01 16.75 -9.90
N TYR A 251 -28.37 15.88 -10.65
CA TYR A 251 -28.46 14.44 -10.54
C TYR A 251 -27.06 13.83 -10.59
N ASP A 252 -26.79 12.89 -9.70
CA ASP A 252 -25.50 12.23 -9.54
C ASP A 252 -25.65 10.71 -9.61
N ILE A 253 -24.71 10.05 -10.27
CA ILE A 253 -24.55 8.60 -10.32
C ILE A 253 -23.12 8.25 -9.92
N PHE A 254 -22.98 7.37 -8.95
CA PHE A 254 -21.72 6.74 -8.58
C PHE A 254 -21.82 5.21 -8.75
N ASP A 255 -20.92 4.59 -9.51
CA ASP A 255 -20.78 3.13 -9.66
C ASP A 255 -19.37 2.71 -9.28
N ARG A 256 -19.25 1.84 -8.29
CA ARG A 256 -17.99 1.20 -7.88
C ARG A 256 -18.07 -0.28 -8.15
N ARG A 257 -17.04 -0.81 -8.81
CA ARG A 257 -16.81 -2.25 -8.96
C ARG A 257 -15.46 -2.58 -8.36
N THR A 258 -15.39 -3.67 -7.62
CA THR A 258 -14.12 -4.23 -7.17
C THR A 258 -14.09 -5.70 -7.52
N ASN A 259 -12.96 -6.18 -8.01
CA ASN A 259 -12.70 -7.60 -8.21
C ASN A 259 -11.36 -7.92 -7.59
N ARG A 260 -11.27 -9.07 -6.93
CA ARG A 260 -10.03 -9.58 -6.37
C ARG A 260 -9.93 -11.06 -6.70
N ILE A 261 -8.74 -11.48 -7.14
CA ILE A 261 -8.35 -12.88 -7.23
C ILE A 261 -7.10 -13.07 -6.39
N GLU A 262 -7.07 -14.16 -5.64
CA GLU A 262 -5.98 -14.55 -4.76
C GLU A 262 -5.56 -15.97 -5.11
N GLY A 263 -4.26 -16.21 -5.13
CA GLY A 263 -3.64 -17.52 -5.27
C GLY A 263 -2.75 -17.81 -4.07
N PHE A 264 -2.78 -19.05 -3.61
CA PHE A 264 -2.05 -19.52 -2.43
C PHE A 264 -1.32 -20.82 -2.77
N THR A 265 -0.04 -20.94 -2.39
CA THR A 265 0.59 -22.27 -2.31
C THR A 265 0.01 -23.04 -1.13
N GLN A 266 -0.03 -24.37 -1.21
CA GLN A 266 -0.54 -25.23 -0.13
C GLN A 266 0.51 -26.29 0.23
N GLY A 267 0.49 -26.74 1.48
CA GLY A 267 1.39 -27.79 2.01
C GLY A 267 2.84 -27.35 2.28
N GLY A 268 3.26 -26.16 1.87
CA GLY A 268 4.65 -25.68 1.98
C GLY A 268 5.38 -25.66 0.63
N PHE A 269 6.62 -25.18 0.62
CA PHE A 269 7.41 -25.09 -0.61
C PHE A 269 8.14 -26.40 -0.95
N VAL A 270 8.15 -26.79 -2.22
CA VAL A 270 8.96 -27.94 -2.70
C VAL A 270 10.42 -27.55 -2.84
N VAL A 271 10.68 -26.42 -3.51
CA VAL A 271 12.02 -25.85 -3.70
C VAL A 271 12.16 -24.60 -2.82
N PRO A 272 13.00 -24.62 -1.76
CA PRO A 272 13.24 -23.45 -0.93
C PRO A 272 13.75 -22.25 -1.73
N GLY A 273 13.24 -21.05 -1.43
CA GLY A 273 13.63 -19.79 -2.10
C GLY A 273 12.99 -19.53 -3.46
N TRP A 274 12.26 -20.50 -4.03
CA TRP A 274 11.54 -20.31 -5.30
C TRP A 274 10.06 -19.99 -5.08
N TYR A 275 9.71 -18.71 -4.95
CA TYR A 275 8.34 -18.32 -4.63
C TYR A 275 7.44 -18.23 -5.87
N HIS A 276 6.79 -19.35 -6.21
CA HIS A 276 5.85 -19.49 -7.31
C HIS A 276 4.62 -20.32 -6.91
N LEU A 277 3.44 -20.04 -7.49
CA LEU A 277 2.20 -20.74 -7.11
C LEU A 277 2.25 -22.25 -7.34
N ASN A 278 2.99 -22.70 -8.37
CA ASN A 278 3.22 -24.12 -8.65
C ASN A 278 4.28 -24.78 -7.75
N ASN A 279 4.92 -24.04 -6.85
CA ASN A 279 5.93 -24.58 -5.94
C ASN A 279 5.33 -25.03 -4.59
N GLY A 280 4.04 -25.38 -4.57
CA GLY A 280 3.41 -26.00 -3.40
C GLY A 280 3.60 -27.52 -3.38
N LEU A 281 3.70 -28.11 -2.19
CA LEU A 281 3.63 -29.58 -2.03
C LEU A 281 2.26 -30.12 -2.47
N GLU A 282 1.22 -29.31 -2.29
CA GLU A 282 -0.14 -29.58 -2.73
C GLU A 282 -0.55 -28.62 -3.86
N GLY A 283 -1.66 -28.96 -4.53
CA GLY A 283 -2.24 -28.09 -5.55
C GLY A 283 -2.60 -26.70 -4.99
N SER A 284 -2.26 -25.65 -5.73
CA SER A 284 -2.52 -24.27 -5.31
C SER A 284 -4.01 -24.01 -5.09
N ARG A 285 -4.34 -23.21 -4.08
CA ARG A 285 -5.71 -22.74 -3.86
C ARG A 285 -5.90 -21.39 -4.53
N SER A 286 -7.11 -21.14 -5.05
CA SER A 286 -7.53 -19.80 -5.47
C SER A 286 -8.76 -19.33 -4.71
N ALA A 287 -8.90 -18.02 -4.58
CA ALA A 287 -10.11 -17.37 -4.07
C ALA A 287 -10.44 -16.18 -4.95
N GLN A 288 -11.73 -15.90 -5.14
CA GLN A 288 -12.19 -14.76 -5.92
C GLN A 288 -13.34 -14.05 -5.20
N ALA A 289 -13.33 -12.73 -5.27
CA ALA A 289 -14.42 -11.89 -4.78
C ALA A 289 -14.72 -10.79 -5.80
N SER A 290 -16.00 -10.50 -6.00
CA SER A 290 -16.47 -9.37 -6.81
C SER A 290 -17.57 -8.64 -6.05
N THR A 291 -17.50 -7.31 -6.04
CA THR A 291 -18.54 -6.47 -5.48
C THR A 291 -18.88 -5.34 -6.44
N ARG A 292 -20.16 -4.96 -6.45
CA ARG A 292 -20.65 -3.80 -7.17
C ARG A 292 -21.54 -2.99 -6.24
N TYR A 293 -21.31 -1.69 -6.24
CA TYR A 293 -22.06 -0.71 -5.47
C TYR A 293 -22.47 0.43 -6.38
N ARG A 294 -23.72 0.86 -6.29
CA ARG A 294 -24.24 1.98 -7.07
C ARG A 294 -25.12 2.87 -6.21
N ILE A 295 -24.93 4.18 -6.32
CA ILE A 295 -25.82 5.20 -5.76
C ILE A 295 -26.29 6.08 -6.92
N ASN A 296 -27.54 6.52 -6.83
CA ASN A 296 -28.04 7.61 -7.67
C ASN A 296 -28.79 8.58 -6.77
N GLY A 297 -28.69 9.88 -7.02
CA GLY A 297 -29.32 10.89 -6.18
C GLY A 297 -29.68 12.15 -6.95
N VAL A 298 -30.81 12.75 -6.61
CA VAL A 298 -31.19 14.10 -7.02
C VAL A 298 -30.85 15.05 -5.88
N PHE A 299 -30.33 16.23 -6.20
CA PHE A 299 -30.02 17.26 -5.20
C PHE A 299 -30.43 18.65 -5.70
N GLU A 300 -30.77 19.51 -4.75
CA GLU A 300 -31.10 20.92 -4.98
C GLU A 300 -30.31 21.79 -4.00
N ILE A 301 -29.82 22.94 -4.48
CA ILE A 301 -29.18 23.96 -3.65
C ILE A 301 -29.72 25.31 -4.10
N SER A 302 -30.32 26.07 -3.18
CA SER A 302 -30.88 27.41 -3.46
C SER A 302 -30.41 28.41 -2.39
N ILE A 303 -29.92 29.58 -2.81
CA ILE A 303 -29.37 30.68 -1.98
C ILE A 303 -29.85 32.04 -2.52
#